data_AF-A0A4Q7RH28-F1
#
_entry.id   AF-A0A4Q7RH28-F1
#
_cell.length_a   1.000
_cell.length_b   1.000
_cell.length_c   1.000
_cell.angle_alpha   90.00
_cell.angle_beta   90.00
_cell.angle_gamma   90.00
#
_symmetry.space_group_name_H-M   'P 1'
#
loop_
_entity.id
_entity.type
_entity.pdbx_description
1 polymer ?
#
loop_
_entity_poly.entity_id
_entity_poly.type
_entity_poly.pdbx_seq_one_letter_code
_entity_poly.pdbx_strand_id
1 'polypeptide(L)'
;MKPAGVRHRLPPDELSAIGAALAEASRHDAALQSMLVARLLETNATDLADLRFAVARRDWPGVRRTVHRIKGAAALAGCTSLVAAGKSIESAAGQGNGAVVNTLLPRYIAILDAFNDTLSAVEASAILPMQTVQRTGTLASGAGSAPNSIRRRP
;
A
#
# COMPACT_ATOMS: atom_id res chain seq x y z
N MET A 1 -0.25 -20.86 10.94
CA MET A 1 -1.61 -20.71 10.37
C MET A 1 -2.20 -19.42 10.92
N LYS A 2 -2.20 -18.30 10.17
CA LYS A 2 -2.89 -17.07 10.61
C LYS A 2 -4.40 -17.34 10.53
N PRO A 3 -5.20 -17.14 11.59
CA PRO A 3 -6.64 -17.23 11.44
C PRO A 3 -7.07 -16.20 10.39
N ALA A 4 -7.96 -16.60 9.48
CA ALA A 4 -8.57 -15.73 8.48
C ALA A 4 -9.51 -14.75 9.20
N GLY A 5 -8.93 -13.79 9.92
CA GLY A 5 -9.63 -12.65 10.47
C GLY A 5 -10.23 -11.86 9.31
N VAL A 6 -11.40 -11.27 9.56
CA VAL A 6 -12.09 -10.36 8.64
C VAL A 6 -11.05 -9.42 8.04
N ARG A 7 -10.71 -9.62 6.76
CA ARG A 7 -9.79 -8.73 6.05
C ARG A 7 -10.48 -7.38 5.97
N HIS A 8 -9.99 -6.41 6.72
CA HIS A 8 -10.46 -5.05 6.56
C HIS A 8 -10.04 -4.59 5.16
N ARG A 9 -10.93 -3.89 4.46
CA ARG A 9 -10.63 -3.32 3.16
C ARG A 9 -10.74 -1.81 3.28
N LEU A 10 -9.67 -1.10 2.92
CA LEU A 10 -9.72 0.35 2.85
C LEU A 10 -10.66 0.81 1.72
N PRO A 11 -11.33 1.95 1.89
CA PRO A 11 -12.12 2.57 0.83
C PRO A 11 -11.30 2.80 -0.46
N PRO A 12 -11.88 2.67 -1.66
CA PRO A 12 -11.15 2.85 -2.93
C PRO A 12 -10.49 4.23 -3.08
N ASP A 13 -11.13 5.27 -2.58
CA ASP A 13 -10.61 6.63 -2.53
C ASP A 13 -9.34 6.74 -1.67
N GLU A 14 -9.28 6.03 -0.54
CA GLU A 14 -8.05 5.96 0.28
C GLU A 14 -6.95 5.19 -0.45
N LEU A 15 -7.27 4.11 -1.16
CA LEU A 15 -6.27 3.37 -1.95
C LEU A 15 -5.62 4.29 -3.01
N SER A 16 -6.44 5.07 -3.71
CA SER A 16 -5.95 6.06 -4.69
C SER A 16 -5.14 7.17 -4.04
N ALA A 17 -5.59 7.69 -2.89
CA ALA A 17 -4.89 8.75 -2.16
C ALA A 17 -3.51 8.29 -1.66
N ILE A 18 -3.39 7.06 -1.17
CA ILE A 18 -2.12 6.46 -0.73
C ILE A 18 -1.13 6.37 -1.89
N GLY A 19 -1.57 5.84 -3.04
CA GLY A 19 -0.73 5.75 -4.22
C GLY A 19 -0.24 7.13 -4.69
N ALA A 20 -1.14 8.11 -4.75
CA ALA A 20 -0.80 9.48 -5.14
C ALA A 20 0.16 10.16 -4.16
N ALA A 21 -0.06 10.02 -2.85
CA ALA A 21 0.79 10.61 -1.83
C ALA A 21 2.22 10.04 -1.86
N LEU A 22 2.36 8.73 -2.08
CA LEU A 22 3.67 8.08 -2.21
C LEU A 22 4.39 8.52 -3.48
N ALA A 23 3.67 8.61 -4.60
CA ALA A 23 4.23 9.08 -5.87
C ALA A 23 4.68 10.55 -5.78
N GLU A 24 3.92 11.40 -5.10
CA GLU A 24 4.31 12.79 -4.88
C GLU A 24 5.55 12.88 -3.97
N ALA A 25 5.55 12.14 -2.85
CA ALA A 25 6.67 12.13 -1.91
C ALA A 25 7.98 11.62 -2.54
N SER A 26 7.88 10.70 -3.52
CA SER A 26 9.02 10.22 -4.29
C SER A 26 9.36 11.09 -5.50
N ARG A 27 8.64 12.19 -5.75
CA ARG A 27 8.73 13.00 -6.99
C ARG A 27 8.58 12.15 -8.26
N HIS A 28 7.71 11.14 -8.19
CA HIS A 28 7.47 10.14 -9.23
C HIS A 28 8.68 9.28 -9.59
N ASP A 29 9.72 9.24 -8.74
CA ASP A 29 10.86 8.34 -8.90
C ASP A 29 10.52 6.96 -8.30
N ALA A 30 10.61 5.91 -9.12
CA ALA A 30 10.25 4.56 -8.73
C ALA A 30 11.19 3.95 -7.68
N ALA A 31 12.49 4.29 -7.73
CA ALA A 31 13.47 3.79 -6.77
C ALA A 31 13.26 4.46 -5.40
N LEU A 32 13.07 5.78 -5.38
CA LEU A 32 12.72 6.51 -4.15
C LEU A 32 11.38 6.04 -3.58
N GLN A 33 10.38 5.77 -4.43
CA GLN A 33 9.10 5.25 -3.98
C GLN A 33 9.23 3.88 -3.31
N SER A 34 9.97 2.94 -3.91
CA SER A 34 10.22 1.62 -3.29
C SER A 34 10.99 1.77 -1.98
N MET A 35 12.01 2.62 -1.91
CA MET A 35 12.72 2.89 -0.66
C MET A 35 11.80 3.45 0.44
N LEU A 36 10.95 4.42 0.10
CA LEU A 36 9.99 5.01 1.05
C LEU A 36 8.98 3.97 1.54
N VAL A 37 8.42 3.17 0.62
CA VAL A 37 7.47 2.10 0.96
C VAL A 37 8.12 1.05 1.86
N ALA A 38 9.31 0.56 1.49
CA ALA A 38 10.03 -0.43 2.29
C ALA A 38 10.30 0.08 3.71
N ARG A 39 10.74 1.34 3.84
CA ARG A 39 11.00 1.95 5.15
C ARG A 39 9.73 2.13 5.98
N LEU A 40 8.62 2.47 5.33
CA LEU A 40 7.32 2.63 5.98
C LEU A 40 6.78 1.29 6.48
N LEU A 41 6.89 0.23 5.68
CA LEU A 41 6.51 -1.13 6.05
C LEU A 41 7.33 -1.65 7.23
N GLU A 42 8.65 -1.46 7.21
CA GLU A 42 9.54 -1.82 8.30
C GLU A 42 9.15 -1.08 9.60
N THR A 43 8.96 0.24 9.51
CA THR A 43 8.60 1.07 10.67
C THR A 43 7.24 0.65 11.25
N ASN A 44 6.24 0.40 10.40
CA ASN A 44 4.92 -0.06 10.82
C ASN A 44 4.98 -1.43 11.50
N ALA A 45 5.84 -2.34 11.04
CA ALA A 45 6.03 -3.65 11.66
C ALA A 45 6.62 -3.54 13.07
N THR A 46 7.65 -2.70 13.24
CA THR A 46 8.24 -2.40 14.56
C THR A 46 7.21 -1.74 15.48
N ASP A 47 6.52 -0.71 14.99
CA ASP A 47 5.51 0.00 15.79
C ASP A 47 4.35 -0.92 16.18
N LEU A 48 3.92 -1.83 15.30
CA LEU A 48 2.88 -2.81 15.65
C LEU A 48 3.35 -3.79 16.74
N ALA A 49 4.61 -4.23 16.70
CA ALA A 49 5.17 -5.07 17.76
C ALA A 49 5.23 -4.32 19.09
N ASP A 50 5.70 -3.06 19.08
CA ASP A 50 5.77 -2.20 20.25
C ASP A 50 4.38 -1.92 20.84
N LEU A 51 3.38 -1.68 19.98
CA LEU A 51 2.00 -1.46 20.40
C LEU A 51 1.45 -2.68 21.13
N ARG A 52 1.66 -3.88 20.58
CA ARG A 52 1.22 -5.14 21.21
C ARG A 52 1.88 -5.32 22.58
N PHE A 53 3.17 -5.02 22.69
CA PHE A 53 3.91 -5.12 23.94
C PHE A 53 3.41 -4.10 24.98
N ALA A 54 3.18 -2.84 24.58
CA ALA A 54 2.67 -1.79 25.44
C ALA A 54 1.26 -2.14 25.97
N VAL A 55 0.37 -2.66 25.11
CA VAL A 55 -0.97 -3.11 25.52
C VAL A 55 -0.88 -4.27 26.52
N ALA A 56 -0.05 -5.29 26.25
CA ALA A 56 0.12 -6.44 27.14
C ALA A 56 0.60 -6.02 28.54
N ARG A 57 1.42 -4.98 28.62
CA ARG A 57 1.93 -4.41 29.87
C ARG A 57 1.03 -3.35 30.50
N ARG A 58 -0.10 -3.01 29.86
CA ARG A 58 -0.97 -1.88 30.25
C ARG A 58 -0.22 -0.54 30.32
N ASP A 59 0.81 -0.37 29.50
CA ASP A 59 1.57 0.88 29.37
C ASP A 59 0.82 1.83 28.43
N TRP A 60 -0.19 2.53 28.97
CA TRP A 60 -1.03 3.44 28.19
C TRP A 60 -0.28 4.64 27.59
N PRO A 61 0.71 5.25 28.27
CA PRO A 61 1.61 6.20 27.63
C PRO A 61 2.37 5.61 26.44
N GLY A 62 2.87 4.38 26.56
CA GLY A 62 3.48 3.63 25.46
C GLY A 62 2.51 3.42 24.29
N VAL A 63 1.30 2.95 24.57
CA VAL A 63 0.23 2.78 23.56
C VAL A 63 -0.03 4.07 22.80
N ARG A 64 -0.19 5.20 23.52
CA ARG A 64 -0.41 6.51 22.88
C ARG A 64 0.73 6.90 21.96
N ARG A 65 1.98 6.78 22.43
CA ARG A 65 3.17 7.15 21.63
C ARG A 65 3.23 6.33 20.34
N THR A 66 3.03 5.02 20.43
CA THR A 66 3.13 4.13 19.28
C THR A 66 1.99 4.36 18.28
N VAL A 67 0.75 4.49 18.77
CA VAL A 67 -0.39 4.83 17.90
C VAL A 67 -0.21 6.21 17.26
N HIS A 68 0.37 7.17 17.97
CA HIS A 68 0.66 8.51 17.43
C HIS A 68 1.59 8.45 16.21
N ARG A 69 2.65 7.65 16.29
CA ARG A 69 3.62 7.46 15.20
C ARG A 69 2.96 6.84 13.97
N ILE A 70 2.26 5.72 14.15
CA ILE A 70 1.54 5.03 13.07
C ILE A 70 0.51 5.96 12.42
N LYS A 71 -0.24 6.72 13.24
CA LYS A 71 -1.19 7.73 12.76
C LYS A 71 -0.51 8.81 11.93
N GLY A 72 0.67 9.28 12.34
CA GLY A 72 1.45 10.27 11.58
C GLY A 72 1.82 9.76 10.20
N ALA A 73 2.34 8.53 10.12
CA ALA A 73 2.60 7.83 8.86
C ALA A 73 1.34 7.71 7.98
N ALA A 74 0.22 7.28 8.57
CA ALA A 74 -1.05 7.13 7.87
C ALA A 74 -1.58 8.46 7.32
N ALA A 75 -1.45 9.55 8.09
CA ALA A 75 -1.88 10.88 7.69
C ALA A 75 -1.08 11.42 6.49
N LEU A 76 0.24 11.21 6.50
CA LEU A 76 1.10 11.58 5.36
C LEU A 76 0.74 10.81 4.09
N ALA A 77 0.31 9.56 4.24
CA ALA A 77 -0.16 8.72 3.13
C ALA A 77 -1.66 8.90 2.80
N GLY A 78 -2.38 9.83 3.44
CA GLY A 78 -3.80 10.06 3.16
C GLY A 78 -4.77 8.96 3.63
N CYS A 79 -4.35 8.03 4.48
CA CYS A 79 -5.17 6.93 4.99
C CYS A 79 -6.05 7.38 6.17
N THR A 80 -7.22 7.94 5.89
CA THR A 80 -8.08 8.56 6.91
C THR A 80 -8.69 7.55 7.89
N SER A 81 -8.97 6.33 7.43
CA SER A 81 -9.52 5.23 8.23
C SER A 81 -8.58 4.84 9.38
N LEU A 82 -7.28 4.71 9.08
CA LEU A 82 -6.27 4.41 10.10
C LEU A 82 -6.08 5.59 11.05
N VAL A 83 -6.15 6.83 10.55
CA VAL A 83 -6.08 8.03 11.38
C VAL A 83 -7.24 8.09 12.37
N ALA A 84 -8.48 7.83 11.92
CA ALA A 84 -9.67 7.84 12.76
C ALA A 84 -9.63 6.73 13.83
N ALA A 85 -9.22 5.52 13.44
CA ALA A 85 -9.05 4.41 14.37
C ALA A 85 -7.95 4.71 15.42
N GLY A 86 -6.83 5.30 15.00
CA GLY A 86 -5.75 5.72 15.89
C GLY A 86 -6.17 6.77 16.92
N LYS A 87 -6.95 7.79 16.51
CA LYS A 87 -7.52 8.78 17.44
C LYS A 87 -8.35 8.14 18.55
N SER A 88 -9.14 7.11 18.19
CA SER A 88 -10.00 6.40 19.14
C SER A 88 -9.18 5.63 20.19
N ILE A 89 -8.11 4.94 19.78
CA ILE A 89 -7.21 4.24 20.71
C ILE A 89 -6.41 5.22 21.56
N GLU A 90 -5.85 6.29 20.97
CA GLU A 90 -5.11 7.31 21.73
C GLU A 90 -5.97 7.94 22.84
N SER A 91 -7.25 8.22 22.54
CA SER A 91 -8.20 8.76 23.51
C SER A 91 -8.47 7.79 24.65
N ALA A 92 -8.79 6.52 24.33
CA ALA A 92 -9.04 5.48 25.33
C ALA A 92 -7.81 5.22 26.22
N ALA A 93 -6.62 5.18 25.63
CA ALA A 93 -5.37 5.04 26.37
C ALA A 93 -5.08 6.30 27.23
N GLY A 94 -5.39 7.49 26.73
CA GLY A 94 -5.27 8.74 27.50
C GLY A 94 -6.15 8.80 28.75
N GLN A 95 -7.29 8.11 28.71
CA GLN A 95 -8.20 7.95 29.86
C GLN A 95 -7.84 6.75 30.74
N GLY A 96 -6.82 5.96 30.39
CA GLY A 96 -6.49 4.71 31.07
C GLY A 96 -7.54 3.60 30.91
N ASN A 97 -8.45 3.73 29.94
CA ASN A 97 -9.54 2.78 29.72
C ASN A 97 -9.05 1.57 28.89
N GLY A 98 -8.32 0.68 29.56
CA GLY A 98 -7.76 -0.52 28.95
C GLY A 98 -8.81 -1.46 28.35
N ALA A 99 -10.03 -1.49 28.88
CA ALA A 99 -11.12 -2.29 28.32
C ALA A 99 -11.47 -1.82 26.91
N VAL A 100 -11.67 -0.50 26.73
CA VAL A 100 -11.94 0.08 25.41
C VAL A 100 -10.75 -0.09 24.46
N VAL A 101 -9.51 0.09 24.94
CA VAL A 101 -8.31 -0.17 24.12
C VAL A 101 -8.31 -1.60 23.60
N ASN A 102 -8.56 -2.60 24.46
CA ASN A 102 -8.61 -4.01 24.07
C ASN A 102 -9.76 -4.33 23.10
N THR A 103 -10.90 -3.66 23.22
CA THR A 103 -12.02 -3.79 22.28
C THR A 103 -11.69 -3.21 20.90
N LEU A 104 -11.01 -2.06 20.85
CA LEU A 104 -10.70 -1.36 19.60
C LEU A 104 -9.48 -1.92 18.86
N LEU A 105 -8.52 -2.49 19.61
CA LEU A 105 -7.23 -2.91 19.07
C LEU A 105 -7.33 -3.91 17.90
N PRO A 106 -8.18 -4.96 17.93
CA PRO A 106 -8.29 -5.88 16.80
C PRO A 106 -8.70 -5.19 15.49
N ARG A 107 -9.63 -4.22 15.58
CA ARG A 107 -10.07 -3.44 14.42
C ARG A 107 -8.94 -2.55 13.92
N TYR A 108 -8.22 -1.88 14.82
CA TYR A 108 -7.09 -1.04 14.44
C TYR A 108 -5.97 -1.83 13.75
N ILE A 109 -5.63 -3.02 14.27
CA ILE A 109 -4.65 -3.91 13.64
C ILE A 109 -5.11 -4.32 12.25
N ALA A 110 -6.38 -4.68 12.07
CA ALA A 110 -6.89 -5.06 10.75
C ALA A 110 -6.82 -3.90 9.73
N ILE A 111 -7.08 -2.66 10.16
CA ILE A 111 -6.93 -1.47 9.30
C ILE A 111 -5.47 -1.22 8.95
N LEU A 112 -4.55 -1.37 9.92
CA LEU A 112 -3.11 -1.24 9.69
C LEU A 112 -2.58 -2.31 8.73
N ASP A 113 -3.04 -3.56 8.86
CA ASP A 113 -2.69 -4.63 7.93
C ASP A 113 -3.18 -4.30 6.51
N ALA A 114 -4.40 -3.79 6.35
CA ALA A 114 -4.93 -3.36 5.04
C ALA A 114 -4.15 -2.18 4.44
N PHE A 115 -3.68 -1.26 5.28
CA PHE A 115 -2.80 -0.18 4.87
C PHE A 115 -1.45 -0.72 4.37
N ASN A 116 -0.82 -1.64 5.12
CA ASN A 116 0.43 -2.28 4.72
C ASN A 116 0.28 -3.08 3.42
N ASP A 117 -0.82 -3.82 3.25
CA ASP A 117 -1.12 -4.52 2.00
C ASP A 117 -1.21 -3.56 0.80
N THR A 118 -1.77 -2.37 1.02
CA THR A 118 -1.86 -1.31 -0.01
C THR A 118 -0.47 -0.77 -0.36
N LEU A 119 0.38 -0.52 0.64
CA LEU A 119 1.76 -0.10 0.43
C LEU A 119 2.53 -1.13 -0.42
N SER A 120 2.44 -2.41 -0.06
CA SER A 120 3.08 -3.50 -0.82
C SER A 120 2.55 -3.62 -2.25
N ALA A 121 1.26 -3.38 -2.48
CA ALA A 121 0.68 -3.38 -3.82
C ALA A 121 1.20 -2.21 -4.68
N VAL A 122 1.39 -1.03 -4.08
CA VAL A 122 1.99 0.14 -4.75
C VAL A 122 3.44 -0.14 -5.16
N GLU A 123 4.23 -0.76 -4.28
CA GLU A 123 5.60 -1.16 -4.60
C GLU A 123 5.65 -2.18 -5.75
N ALA A 124 4.82 -3.22 -5.70
CA ALA A 124 4.74 -4.21 -6.76
C ALA A 124 4.37 -3.59 -8.12
N SER A 125 3.50 -2.58 -8.11
CA SER A 125 3.09 -1.85 -9.32
C SER A 125 4.19 -0.90 -9.84
N ALA A 126 5.00 -0.33 -8.94
CA ALA A 126 6.11 0.57 -9.29
C ALA A 126 7.33 -0.15 -9.90
N ILE A 127 7.46 -1.46 -9.66
CA ILE A 127 8.53 -2.30 -10.25
C ILE A 127 8.18 -2.72 -11.70
N LEU A 128 6.91 -2.63 -12.10
CA LEU A 128 6.44 -3.05 -13.43
C LEU A 128 6.54 -2.05 -14.62
N PRO A 129 7.01 -0.79 -14.53
CA PRO A 129 7.03 0.09 -15.71
C PRO A 129 8.18 -0.19 -16.70
N MET A 130 9.02 -1.23 -16.51
CA MET A 130 10.18 -1.50 -17.39
C MET A 130 10.08 -2.73 -18.32
N GLN A 131 8.90 -3.35 -18.50
CA GLN A 131 8.77 -4.52 -19.41
C GLN A 131 7.71 -4.38 -20.52
N THR A 132 7.56 -3.20 -21.14
CA THR A 132 6.75 -3.09 -22.39
C THR A 132 7.43 -2.30 -23.51
N VAL A 133 8.75 -2.46 -23.67
CA VAL A 133 9.43 -2.09 -24.92
C VAL A 133 10.21 -3.30 -25.44
N GLN A 134 9.52 -4.22 -26.11
CA GLN A 134 10.16 -5.14 -27.05
C GLN A 134 9.49 -5.08 -28.42
N ARG A 135 10.20 -4.36 -29.30
CA ARG A 135 10.49 -4.70 -30.71
C ARG A 135 9.29 -5.07 -31.60
N THR A 136 8.71 -4.05 -32.22
CA THR A 136 8.20 -4.18 -33.59
C THR A 136 9.09 -3.35 -34.52
N GLY A 137 10.16 -3.99 -34.98
CA GLY A 137 11.02 -3.44 -36.01
C GLY A 137 12.22 -4.35 -36.24
N THR A 138 12.11 -5.28 -37.18
CA THR A 138 13.15 -5.59 -38.17
C THR A 138 12.56 -6.50 -39.27
N LEU A 139 12.84 -6.10 -40.51
CA LEU A 139 12.41 -6.61 -41.80
C LEU A 139 12.99 -7.99 -42.18
N ALA A 140 12.21 -8.79 -42.89
CA ALA A 140 12.63 -9.70 -43.98
C ALA A 140 11.36 -10.15 -44.73
N SER A 141 10.99 -9.56 -45.87
CA SER A 141 11.48 -9.85 -47.24
C SER A 141 11.08 -11.24 -47.78
N GLY A 142 10.23 -11.23 -48.81
CA GLY A 142 10.20 -12.26 -49.86
C GLY A 142 8.92 -13.10 -50.00
N ALA A 143 8.07 -12.76 -50.98
CA ALA A 143 7.60 -13.68 -52.05
C ALA A 143 6.54 -12.98 -52.90
N GLY A 144 6.72 -13.04 -54.22
CA GLY A 144 6.03 -12.20 -55.19
C GLY A 144 4.63 -12.66 -55.61
N SER A 145 3.93 -11.78 -56.32
CA SER A 145 2.98 -12.18 -57.35
C SER A 145 2.55 -11.02 -58.25
N ALA A 146 2.53 -11.37 -59.55
CA ALA A 146 1.84 -10.77 -60.69
C ALA A 146 2.46 -9.55 -61.39
N PRO A 147 2.62 -9.69 -62.73
CA PRO A 147 2.00 -8.74 -63.62
C PRO A 147 0.90 -9.38 -64.49
N ASN A 148 -0.19 -8.63 -64.55
CA ASN A 148 -1.36 -8.80 -65.40
C ASN A 148 -0.98 -8.60 -66.88
N SER A 149 -1.32 -9.53 -67.77
CA SER A 149 -1.52 -9.21 -69.20
C SER A 149 -2.29 -10.28 -69.96
N ILE A 150 -3.41 -9.82 -70.52
CA ILE A 150 -3.89 -10.06 -71.90
C ILE A 150 -4.69 -11.35 -72.14
N ARG A 151 -6.01 -11.11 -72.22
CA ARG A 151 -7.04 -11.96 -72.81
C ARG A 151 -6.99 -11.89 -74.35
N ARG A 152 -7.35 -13.03 -74.95
CA ARG A 152 -8.07 -13.24 -76.23
C ARG A 152 -7.29 -13.15 -77.55
N ARG A 153 -6.98 -14.34 -78.06
CA ARG A 153 -7.01 -14.73 -79.49
C ARG A 153 -8.44 -14.73 -80.04
N PRO A 154 -8.60 -14.72 -81.36
CA PRO A 154 -8.94 -15.96 -82.08
C PRO A 154 -7.75 -16.55 -82.85
#